data_AF-I3R632-F1
#
_entry.id   AF-I3R632-F1
#
_cell.length_a   1.000
_cell.length_b   1.000
_cell.length_c   1.000
_cell.angle_alpha   90.00
_cell.angle_beta   90.00
_cell.angle_gamma   90.00
#
_symmetry.space_group_name_H-M   'P 1'
#
loop_
_entity.id
_entity.type
_entity.pdbx_description
1 polymer ?
#
loop_
_entity_poly.entity_id
_entity_poly.type
_entity_poly.pdbx_seq_one_letter_code
_entity_poly.pdbx_strand_id
1 'polypeptide(L)'
;MPSSRRRFVQALGATGLFSFGGCLTDERGAEKPATETTTSRTTVKTTAQRSPTTAEPTSEQTPAVAPTYEKVRGEAAPVSASQKFTENDGYEYLEEEDEVRYVAAYRSSTGNETRAPVYDTISFDDWATSECASVARQAVMTALYQALGESNLDSIVASVRGRNTGSATITILHQTVLSRSGSVVSQPTIPFDELVATTPRSATGTVNLDGAEPAERTSEVWVDDWVIQEE
;
A
#
# COMPACT_ATOMS: atom_id res chain seq x y z
N MET A 1 19.68 21.64 28.56
CA MET A 1 19.64 21.54 27.09
C MET A 1 18.19 21.33 26.69
N PRO A 2 17.62 22.12 25.77
CA PRO A 2 16.21 21.98 25.42
C PRO A 2 16.04 20.78 24.48
N SER A 3 15.38 19.73 24.96
CA SER A 3 14.96 18.57 24.18
C SER A 3 13.99 19.02 23.08
N SER A 4 14.46 19.00 21.83
CA SER A 4 13.64 19.29 20.65
C SER A 4 12.61 18.18 20.45
N ARG A 5 11.39 18.41 20.93
CA ARG A 5 10.24 17.55 20.60
C ARG A 5 9.78 17.88 19.18
N ARG A 6 9.98 16.97 18.21
CA ARG A 6 9.32 16.99 16.90
C ARG A 6 8.92 15.56 16.55
N ARG A 7 7.63 15.20 16.64
CA ARG A 7 6.65 15.16 15.53
C ARG A 7 7.22 14.47 14.29
N PHE A 8 7.25 13.14 14.34
CA PHE A 8 7.30 12.29 13.16
C PHE A 8 6.10 12.64 12.27
N VAL A 9 6.39 13.15 11.08
CA VAL A 9 5.40 13.36 10.02
C VAL A 9 4.91 11.98 9.62
N GLN A 10 3.62 11.74 9.83
CA GLN A 10 2.90 10.61 9.25
C GLN A 10 3.01 10.74 7.72
N ALA A 11 3.83 9.90 7.10
CA ALA A 11 3.76 9.66 5.67
C ALA A 11 2.53 8.78 5.42
N LEU A 12 1.38 9.42 5.26
CA LEU A 12 0.24 8.82 4.57
C LEU A 12 0.68 8.51 3.14
N GLY A 13 0.55 7.24 2.76
CA GLY A 13 0.80 6.79 1.41
C GLY A 13 -0.15 7.49 0.43
N ALA A 14 0.44 8.21 -0.52
CA ALA A 14 -0.23 8.65 -1.72
C ALA A 14 0.45 7.94 -2.89
N THR A 15 -0.10 6.78 -3.29
CA THR A 15 0.30 6.09 -4.51
C THR A 15 -0.27 6.86 -5.68
N GLY A 16 0.50 7.81 -6.21
CA GLY A 16 0.16 8.55 -7.41
C GLY A 16 0.30 7.67 -8.65
N LEU A 17 -0.80 7.46 -9.37
CA LEU A 17 -0.81 6.93 -10.72
C LEU A 17 -0.13 7.92 -11.67
N PHE A 18 1.08 7.61 -12.13
CA PHE A 18 1.69 8.31 -13.25
C PHE A 18 1.15 7.73 -14.57
N SER A 19 0.11 8.36 -15.13
CA SER A 19 -0.22 8.23 -16.55
C SER A 19 0.79 9.02 -17.37
N PHE A 20 1.70 8.34 -18.05
CA PHE A 20 2.50 8.96 -19.12
C PHE A 20 1.60 9.22 -20.33
N GLY A 21 1.06 10.43 -20.41
CA GLY A 21 0.53 11.01 -21.64
C GLY A 21 1.67 11.46 -22.56
N GLY A 22 1.82 10.80 -23.71
CA GLY A 22 2.70 11.22 -24.79
C GLY A 22 1.90 11.59 -26.04
N CYS A 23 1.77 12.90 -26.28
CA CYS A 23 1.44 13.57 -27.55
C CYS A 23 2.67 14.43 -27.90
N LEU A 24 3.19 14.64 -29.12
CA LEU A 24 2.81 14.54 -30.54
C LEU A 24 4.12 14.22 -31.34
N THR A 25 4.17 13.84 -32.63
CA THR A 25 3.79 14.57 -33.88
C THR A 25 4.28 13.70 -35.07
N ASP A 26 3.39 13.21 -35.94
CA ASP A 26 3.11 13.63 -37.34
C ASP A 26 4.27 13.48 -38.37
N GLU A 27 4.10 12.60 -39.38
CA GLU A 27 4.40 12.91 -40.79
C GLU A 27 3.65 11.97 -41.77
N ARG A 28 2.78 12.60 -42.58
CA ARG A 28 2.54 12.43 -44.03
C ARG A 28 2.12 11.06 -44.63
N GLY A 29 0.84 11.01 -45.01
CA GLY A 29 0.46 11.07 -46.44
C GLY A 29 0.16 9.75 -47.17
N ALA A 30 -1.12 9.51 -47.47
CA ALA A 30 -1.62 9.03 -48.77
C ALA A 30 -3.17 8.94 -48.83
N GLU A 31 -3.72 9.67 -49.79
CA GLU A 31 -4.95 9.49 -50.61
C GLU A 31 -6.21 8.72 -50.12
N LYS A 32 -7.34 9.48 -50.07
CA LYS A 32 -8.68 9.36 -50.74
C LYS A 32 -9.18 7.98 -51.29
N PRO A 33 -10.49 7.78 -51.60
CA PRO A 33 -11.70 8.62 -51.37
C PRO A 33 -13.01 7.87 -50.96
N ALA A 34 -14.07 8.68 -50.74
CA ALA A 34 -15.52 8.43 -50.92
C ALA A 34 -16.21 7.40 -49.98
N THR A 35 -17.36 7.67 -49.36
CA THR A 35 -18.64 7.98 -50.03
C THR A 35 -19.65 8.58 -49.05
N GLU A 36 -20.48 9.47 -49.57
CA GLU A 36 -21.68 10.10 -49.02
C GLU A 36 -22.67 9.10 -48.39
N THR A 37 -23.56 9.58 -47.50
CA THR A 37 -25.04 9.37 -47.59
C THR A 37 -25.76 9.77 -46.29
N THR A 38 -26.39 10.94 -46.35
CA THR A 38 -27.83 11.17 -46.10
C THR A 38 -28.43 11.07 -44.69
N THR A 39 -28.73 12.26 -44.17
CA THR A 39 -29.87 12.68 -43.34
C THR A 39 -31.16 11.88 -43.56
N SER A 40 -31.85 11.49 -42.48
CA SER A 40 -33.32 11.57 -42.43
C SER A 40 -33.86 11.69 -41.01
N ARG A 41 -34.36 12.89 -40.76
CA ARG A 41 -35.29 13.30 -39.71
C ARG A 41 -36.64 12.63 -39.98
N THR A 42 -37.28 12.05 -38.97
CA THR A 42 -38.72 11.74 -39.01
C THR A 42 -39.38 12.22 -37.73
N THR A 43 -40.21 13.24 -37.89
CA THR A 43 -41.16 13.74 -36.89
C THR A 43 -42.47 13.00 -37.10
N VAL A 44 -42.99 12.30 -36.10
CA VAL A 44 -44.41 11.92 -36.04
C VAL A 44 -44.99 12.37 -34.71
N LYS A 45 -45.98 13.25 -34.82
CA LYS A 45 -46.87 13.71 -33.75
C LYS A 45 -48.20 12.98 -33.98
N THR A 46 -48.82 12.36 -32.97
CA THR A 46 -50.29 12.29 -32.75
C THR A 46 -50.66 11.34 -31.59
N THR A 47 -51.13 11.96 -30.51
CA THR A 47 -52.32 11.69 -29.67
C THR A 47 -52.54 10.34 -28.94
N ALA A 48 -52.39 10.44 -27.60
CA ALA A 48 -53.17 9.87 -26.48
C ALA A 48 -53.75 8.44 -26.58
N GLN A 49 -53.22 7.54 -25.74
CA GLN A 49 -54.02 6.44 -25.18
C GLN A 49 -53.52 6.04 -23.78
N ARG A 50 -54.49 5.59 -22.97
CA ARG A 50 -54.52 5.45 -21.52
C ARG A 50 -53.42 4.59 -20.90
N SER A 51 -53.05 4.93 -19.66
CA SER A 51 -52.23 4.16 -18.72
C SER A 51 -52.72 2.71 -18.57
N PRO A 52 -51.77 1.80 -18.30
CA PRO A 52 -51.82 1.11 -17.02
C PRO A 52 -50.58 1.42 -16.20
N THR A 53 -50.81 1.65 -14.91
CA THR A 53 -49.80 1.71 -13.85
C THR A 53 -49.01 0.40 -13.85
N THR A 54 -47.82 0.43 -14.47
CA THR A 54 -46.79 -0.58 -14.27
C THR A 54 -46.06 -0.21 -12.99
N ALA A 55 -46.25 -1.02 -11.94
CA ALA A 55 -45.47 -0.92 -10.73
C ALA A 55 -43.98 -1.03 -11.08
N GLU A 56 -43.19 -0.03 -10.68
CA GLU A 56 -41.73 -0.13 -10.63
C GLU A 56 -41.37 -1.38 -9.83
N PRO A 57 -40.42 -2.22 -10.29
CA PRO A 57 -39.73 -3.09 -9.37
C PRO A 57 -38.93 -2.18 -8.46
N THR A 58 -39.41 -1.97 -7.24
CA THR A 58 -38.60 -1.48 -6.14
C THR A 58 -37.45 -2.46 -5.99
N SER A 59 -36.31 -2.15 -6.60
CA SER A 59 -35.03 -2.70 -6.18
C SER A 59 -34.89 -2.32 -4.73
N GLU A 60 -35.24 -3.25 -3.84
CA GLU A 60 -34.76 -3.28 -2.47
C GLU A 60 -33.23 -3.40 -2.56
N GLN A 61 -32.58 -2.25 -2.75
CA GLN A 61 -31.18 -2.09 -2.43
C GLN A 61 -31.09 -2.29 -0.92
N THR A 62 -30.93 -3.56 -0.54
CA THR A 62 -30.41 -3.92 0.77
C THR A 62 -29.14 -3.12 0.91
N PRO A 63 -29.04 -2.16 1.85
CA PRO A 63 -27.80 -1.46 2.07
C PRO A 63 -26.78 -2.55 2.41
N ALA A 64 -25.72 -2.65 1.61
CA ALA A 64 -24.60 -3.53 1.89
C ALA A 64 -24.08 -3.11 3.28
N VAL A 65 -24.51 -3.85 4.31
CA VAL A 65 -23.94 -3.75 5.65
C VAL A 65 -22.52 -4.21 5.46
N ALA A 66 -21.58 -3.26 5.44
CA ALA A 66 -20.17 -3.57 5.39
C ALA A 66 -19.88 -4.53 6.56
N PRO A 67 -19.41 -5.75 6.29
CA PRO A 67 -18.99 -6.62 7.39
C PRO A 67 -17.85 -5.92 8.12
N THR A 68 -18.08 -5.55 9.37
CA THR A 68 -17.02 -5.12 10.27
C THR A 68 -16.32 -6.39 10.73
N TYR A 69 -15.37 -6.88 9.95
CA TYR A 69 -14.50 -7.95 10.44
C TYR A 69 -13.60 -7.39 11.52
N GLU A 70 -13.61 -8.03 12.69
CA GLU A 70 -12.58 -7.84 13.70
C GLU A 70 -11.27 -8.43 13.17
N LYS A 71 -10.12 -7.84 13.54
CA LYS A 71 -8.81 -8.37 13.15
C LYS A 71 -8.66 -9.83 13.55
N VAL A 72 -8.30 -10.69 12.60
CA VAL A 72 -8.11 -12.14 12.82
C VAL A 72 -6.63 -12.48 12.79
N ARG A 73 -6.15 -13.31 13.71
CA ARG A 73 -4.75 -13.71 13.72
C ARG A 73 -4.46 -14.65 12.56
N GLY A 74 -3.30 -14.51 11.91
CA GLY A 74 -2.86 -15.49 10.91
C GLY A 74 -2.70 -16.89 11.51
N GLU A 75 -2.90 -17.92 10.70
CA GLU A 75 -2.88 -19.32 11.15
C GLU A 75 -1.67 -20.12 10.66
N ALA A 76 -0.99 -19.65 9.61
CA ALA A 76 0.15 -20.35 9.04
C ALA A 76 1.36 -20.35 9.98
N ALA A 77 2.31 -21.22 9.66
CA ALA A 77 3.56 -21.35 10.41
C ALA A 77 4.29 -20.01 10.53
N PRO A 78 4.93 -19.71 11.68
CA PRO A 78 5.79 -18.53 11.82
C PRO A 78 6.88 -18.48 10.76
N VAL A 79 7.26 -17.27 10.37
CA VAL A 79 8.35 -17.01 9.42
C VAL A 79 9.45 -16.19 10.06
N SER A 80 10.67 -16.30 9.52
CA SER A 80 11.82 -15.52 9.97
C SER A 80 12.66 -15.05 8.79
N ALA A 81 13.21 -13.85 8.87
CA ALA A 81 14.19 -13.35 7.92
C ALA A 81 15.26 -12.54 8.62
N SER A 82 16.43 -12.47 7.99
CA SER A 82 17.58 -11.70 8.48
C SER A 82 18.08 -10.77 7.39
N GLN A 83 18.43 -9.54 7.75
CA GLN A 83 19.05 -8.57 6.87
C GLN A 83 20.35 -8.02 7.47
N LYS A 84 21.33 -7.77 6.60
CA LYS A 84 22.57 -7.10 6.95
C LYS A 84 22.53 -5.67 6.42
N PHE A 85 22.98 -4.72 7.24
CA PHE A 85 23.11 -3.30 6.92
C PHE A 85 24.57 -2.86 7.09
N THR A 86 25.00 -1.98 6.21
CA THR A 86 26.37 -1.47 6.10
C THR A 86 26.35 0.04 5.89
N GLU A 87 27.52 0.68 5.96
CA GLU A 87 27.67 2.11 5.63
C GLU A 87 27.19 2.44 4.20
N ASN A 88 27.33 1.51 3.26
CA ASN A 88 26.83 1.68 1.89
C ASN A 88 25.30 1.75 1.81
N ASP A 89 24.60 1.19 2.80
CA ASP A 89 23.15 1.30 2.95
C ASP A 89 22.73 2.63 3.61
N GLY A 90 23.69 3.49 3.94
CA GLY A 90 23.47 4.80 4.55
C GLY A 90 23.33 4.75 6.07
N TYR A 91 23.76 3.66 6.71
CA TYR A 91 23.70 3.46 8.16
C TYR A 91 25.09 3.25 8.76
N GLU A 92 25.35 3.92 9.88
CA GLU A 92 26.60 3.77 10.62
C GLU A 92 26.31 3.72 12.11
N TYR A 93 26.85 2.71 12.77
CA TYR A 93 26.72 2.57 14.21
C TYR A 93 27.76 3.43 14.94
N LEU A 94 27.28 4.22 15.88
CA LEU A 94 28.08 5.07 16.76
C LEU A 94 28.12 4.41 18.15
N GLU A 95 29.19 3.65 18.40
CA GLU A 95 29.34 2.81 19.60
C GLU A 95 29.31 3.62 20.91
N GLU A 96 29.88 4.83 20.92
CA GLU A 96 29.96 5.67 22.13
C GLU A 96 28.58 6.14 22.60
N GLU A 97 27.66 6.43 21.65
CA GLU A 97 26.31 6.92 21.94
C GLU A 97 25.23 5.83 21.90
N ASP A 98 25.56 4.62 21.43
CA ASP A 98 24.59 3.56 21.08
C ASP A 98 23.51 4.07 20.10
N GLU A 99 23.96 4.81 19.09
CA GLU A 99 23.10 5.43 18.08
C GLU A 99 23.45 4.95 16.67
N VAL A 100 22.47 5.06 15.77
CA VAL A 100 22.66 4.86 14.34
C VAL A 100 22.57 6.20 13.64
N ARG A 101 23.65 6.57 12.95
CA ARG A 101 23.68 7.72 12.04
C ARG A 101 23.08 7.29 10.70
N TYR A 102 22.18 8.12 10.17
CA TYR A 102 21.56 7.90 8.87
C TYR A 102 21.39 9.18 8.06
N VAL A 103 21.21 9.06 6.74
CA VAL A 103 20.96 10.21 5.86
C VAL A 103 19.49 10.65 5.98
N ALA A 104 19.25 11.74 6.69
CA ALA A 104 17.90 12.26 6.93
C ALA A 104 17.40 13.17 5.80
N ALA A 105 18.29 13.87 5.11
CA ALA A 105 17.93 14.72 3.97
C ALA A 105 19.11 14.95 3.03
N TYR A 106 18.82 15.54 1.88
CA TYR A 106 19.83 16.06 0.96
C TYR A 106 19.63 17.56 0.82
N ARG A 107 20.64 18.35 1.18
CA ARG A 107 20.60 19.80 1.00
C ARG A 107 20.84 20.10 -0.47
N SER A 108 19.88 20.76 -1.13
CA SER A 108 20.11 21.33 -2.45
C SER A 108 20.98 22.58 -2.30
N SER A 109 22.10 22.67 -3.02
CA SER A 109 22.65 23.98 -3.38
C SER A 109 21.90 24.48 -4.63
N THR A 110 21.76 25.79 -4.76
CA THR A 110 21.25 26.42 -5.99
C THR A 110 22.31 26.29 -7.08
N GLY A 111 22.16 25.32 -7.99
CA GLY A 111 23.10 25.06 -9.07
C GLY A 111 23.12 23.59 -9.50
N ASN A 112 23.96 23.26 -10.48
CA ASN A 112 24.13 21.90 -11.02
C ASN A 112 25.12 21.05 -10.18
N GLU A 113 25.11 21.23 -8.86
CA GLU A 113 26.02 20.57 -7.93
C GLU A 113 25.37 19.34 -7.27
N THR A 114 26.23 18.38 -6.89
CA THR A 114 25.82 17.17 -6.18
C THR A 114 25.26 17.53 -4.81
N ARG A 115 24.08 17.00 -4.47
CA ARG A 115 23.42 17.31 -3.19
C ARG A 115 24.23 16.75 -2.02
N ALA A 116 24.50 17.56 -1.00
CA ALA A 116 25.19 17.12 0.21
C ALA A 116 24.23 16.42 1.18
N PRO A 117 24.58 15.25 1.74
CA PRO A 117 23.75 14.59 2.73
C PRO A 117 23.72 15.39 4.04
N VAL A 118 22.55 15.40 4.68
CA VAL A 118 22.32 15.89 6.03
C VAL A 118 22.03 14.67 6.89
N TYR A 119 22.85 14.45 7.90
CA TYR A 119 22.73 13.32 8.81
C TYR A 119 21.87 13.68 10.01
N ASP A 120 21.22 12.65 10.54
CA ASP A 120 20.56 12.66 11.84
C ASP A 120 20.92 11.35 12.56
N THR A 121 20.58 11.26 13.84
CA THR A 121 20.82 10.06 14.64
C THR A 121 19.55 9.58 15.31
N ILE A 122 19.52 8.29 15.62
CA ILE A 122 18.44 7.62 16.36
C ILE A 122 19.08 6.54 17.25
N SER A 123 18.47 6.21 18.39
CA SER A 123 18.98 5.13 19.23
C SER A 123 19.03 3.81 18.46
N PHE A 124 20.01 2.96 18.76
CA PHE A 124 20.11 1.64 18.14
C PHE A 124 18.86 0.80 18.36
N ASP A 125 18.27 0.85 19.55
CA ASP A 125 17.04 0.08 19.84
C ASP A 125 15.83 0.56 19.03
N ASP A 126 15.65 1.88 18.85
CA ASP A 126 14.58 2.43 18.02
C ASP A 126 14.79 2.09 16.53
N TRP A 127 16.02 2.21 16.04
CA TRP A 127 16.39 1.80 14.69
C TRP A 127 16.14 0.30 14.49
N ALA A 128 16.65 -0.54 15.39
CA ALA A 128 16.51 -1.99 15.32
C ALA A 128 15.04 -2.41 15.41
N THR A 129 14.22 -1.72 16.21
CA THR A 129 12.77 -1.97 16.28
C THR A 129 12.09 -1.70 14.94
N SER A 130 12.42 -0.58 14.28
CA SER A 130 11.88 -0.27 12.95
C SER A 130 12.34 -1.25 11.88
N GLU A 131 13.64 -1.54 11.82
CA GLU A 131 14.22 -2.39 10.79
C GLU A 131 13.85 -3.87 10.97
N CYS A 132 13.84 -4.40 12.20
CA CYS A 132 13.33 -5.76 12.45
C CYS A 132 11.88 -5.90 11.98
N ALA A 133 11.03 -4.90 12.25
CA ALA A 133 9.64 -4.93 11.80
C ALA A 133 9.52 -4.86 10.26
N SER A 134 10.41 -4.11 9.59
CA SER A 134 10.49 -4.05 8.13
C SER A 134 10.88 -5.40 7.53
N VAL A 135 11.93 -6.03 8.07
CA VAL A 135 12.41 -7.36 7.67
C VAL A 135 11.35 -8.43 7.91
N ALA A 136 10.70 -8.42 9.07
CA ALA A 136 9.61 -9.34 9.39
C ALA A 136 8.42 -9.17 8.43
N ARG A 137 8.03 -7.93 8.12
CA ARG A 137 6.97 -7.64 7.13
C ARG A 137 7.31 -8.18 5.75
N GLN A 138 8.57 -8.01 5.31
CA GLN A 138 9.02 -8.55 4.03
C GLN A 138 8.96 -10.08 4.03
N ALA A 139 9.37 -10.75 5.12
CA ALA A 139 9.27 -12.19 5.25
C ALA A 139 7.81 -12.69 5.12
N VAL A 140 6.86 -11.98 5.76
CA VAL A 140 5.42 -12.28 5.62
C VAL A 140 4.97 -12.14 4.17
N MET A 141 5.30 -11.04 3.51
CA MET A 141 4.93 -10.84 2.10
C MET A 141 5.53 -11.92 1.20
N THR A 142 6.81 -12.27 1.38
CA THR A 142 7.45 -13.36 0.64
C THR A 142 6.73 -14.69 0.84
N ALA A 143 6.31 -15.02 2.08
CA ALA A 143 5.55 -16.23 2.35
C ALA A 143 4.18 -16.23 1.65
N LEU A 144 3.47 -15.10 1.67
CA LEU A 144 2.21 -14.93 0.96
C LEU A 144 2.40 -15.06 -0.57
N TYR A 145 3.44 -14.44 -1.14
CA TYR A 145 3.78 -14.56 -2.56
C TYR A 145 4.03 -16.01 -2.97
N GLN A 146 4.75 -16.77 -2.15
CA GLN A 146 5.05 -18.18 -2.41
C GLN A 146 3.81 -19.07 -2.32
N ALA A 147 2.89 -18.77 -1.40
CA ALA A 147 1.71 -19.60 -1.17
C ALA A 147 0.56 -19.29 -2.13
N LEU A 148 0.35 -18.01 -2.46
CA LEU A 148 -0.83 -17.53 -3.19
C LEU A 148 -0.50 -17.10 -4.63
N GLY A 149 0.78 -16.87 -4.95
CA GLY A 149 1.22 -16.33 -6.24
C GLY A 149 1.06 -14.80 -6.34
N GLU A 150 1.88 -14.18 -7.20
CA GLU A 150 1.95 -12.72 -7.33
C GLU A 150 0.63 -12.07 -7.76
N SER A 151 -0.08 -12.68 -8.71
CA SER A 151 -1.32 -12.14 -9.27
C SER A 151 -2.48 -12.03 -8.29
N ASN A 152 -2.40 -12.71 -7.14
CA ASN A 152 -3.47 -12.72 -6.16
C ASN A 152 -3.28 -11.69 -5.03
N LEU A 153 -2.18 -10.92 -5.07
CA LEU A 153 -1.80 -9.99 -3.99
C LEU A 153 -1.97 -8.51 -4.36
N ASP A 154 -2.52 -8.18 -5.53
CA ASP A 154 -2.67 -6.80 -6.00
C ASP A 154 -3.57 -5.93 -5.08
N SER A 155 -4.49 -6.54 -4.34
CA SER A 155 -5.34 -5.86 -3.34
C SER A 155 -4.98 -6.20 -1.89
N ILE A 156 -3.78 -6.76 -1.67
CA ILE A 156 -3.28 -7.11 -0.34
C ILE A 156 -2.16 -6.17 0.06
N VAL A 157 -2.31 -5.51 1.21
CA VAL A 157 -1.33 -4.55 1.72
C VAL A 157 -0.83 -4.97 3.10
N ALA A 158 0.48 -5.07 3.30
CA ALA A 158 1.05 -5.25 4.63
C ALA A 158 1.41 -3.92 5.28
N SER A 159 0.85 -3.67 6.45
CA SER A 159 1.12 -2.51 7.29
C SER A 159 1.82 -2.91 8.60
N VAL A 160 2.60 -1.99 9.17
CA VAL A 160 3.26 -2.16 10.47
C VAL A 160 2.80 -1.05 11.40
N ARG A 161 2.26 -1.40 12.57
CA ARG A 161 1.93 -0.47 13.66
C ARG A 161 2.83 -0.71 14.87
N GLY A 162 2.95 0.28 15.77
CA GLY A 162 3.64 0.10 17.05
C GLY A 162 5.17 0.15 17.01
N ARG A 163 5.78 0.73 15.95
CA ARG A 163 7.24 0.82 15.82
C ARG A 163 7.95 1.55 16.97
N ASN A 164 7.24 2.40 17.70
CA ASN A 164 7.82 3.20 18.79
C ASN A 164 7.40 2.70 20.18
N THR A 165 6.77 1.52 20.27
CA THR A 165 6.23 0.97 21.53
C THR A 165 6.83 -0.38 21.91
N GLY A 166 7.96 -0.76 21.30
CA GLY A 166 8.68 -2.02 21.58
C GLY A 166 7.95 -3.29 21.16
N SER A 167 6.80 -3.19 20.50
CA SER A 167 5.99 -4.32 20.06
C SER A 167 5.31 -3.95 18.74
N ALA A 168 6.02 -4.17 17.65
CA ALA A 168 5.45 -3.96 16.32
C ALA A 168 4.41 -5.05 16.01
N THR A 169 3.32 -4.64 15.38
CA THR A 169 2.28 -5.54 14.88
C THR A 169 2.23 -5.41 13.37
N ILE A 170 2.24 -6.54 12.67
CA ILE A 170 2.04 -6.60 11.22
C ILE A 170 0.55 -6.85 10.97
N THR A 171 -0.08 -6.06 10.11
CA THR A 171 -1.47 -6.28 9.68
C THR A 171 -1.51 -6.38 8.15
N ILE A 172 -2.02 -7.50 7.66
CA ILE A 172 -2.32 -7.78 6.27
C ILE A 172 -3.74 -7.29 5.99
N LEU A 173 -3.86 -6.33 5.09
CA LEU A 173 -5.12 -5.71 4.72
C LEU A 173 -5.70 -6.43 3.51
N HIS A 174 -6.88 -7.03 3.70
CA HIS A 174 -7.74 -7.54 2.65
C HIS A 174 -8.63 -6.37 2.19
N GLN A 175 -8.21 -5.67 1.13
CA GLN A 175 -8.73 -4.33 0.86
C GLN A 175 -9.70 -4.29 -0.33
N THR A 176 -10.91 -3.78 -0.09
CA THR A 176 -11.87 -3.42 -1.13
C THR A 176 -11.88 -1.89 -1.32
N VAL A 177 -11.72 -1.43 -2.56
CA VAL A 177 -11.78 -0.01 -2.92
C VAL A 177 -13.08 0.26 -3.65
N LEU A 178 -13.82 1.25 -3.17
CA LEU A 178 -15.05 1.75 -3.77
C LEU A 178 -14.79 3.10 -4.43
N SER A 179 -15.46 3.37 -5.55
CA SER A 179 -15.48 4.68 -6.18
C SER A 179 -16.24 5.69 -5.29
N ARG A 180 -16.14 6.98 -5.64
CA ARG A 180 -16.96 8.04 -5.02
C ARG A 180 -18.47 7.74 -5.02
N SER A 181 -18.97 6.98 -6.00
CA SER A 181 -20.39 6.60 -6.12
C SER A 181 -20.74 5.31 -5.35
N GLY A 182 -19.78 4.67 -4.69
CA GLY A 182 -19.97 3.41 -3.95
C GLY A 182 -19.84 2.14 -4.80
N SER A 183 -19.41 2.25 -6.07
CA SER A 183 -19.19 1.07 -6.92
C SER A 183 -17.83 0.44 -6.62
N VAL A 184 -17.71 -0.88 -6.65
CA VAL A 184 -16.41 -1.55 -6.43
C VAL A 184 -15.45 -1.24 -7.59
N VAL A 185 -14.28 -0.71 -7.25
CA VAL A 185 -13.16 -0.40 -8.16
C VAL A 185 -12.10 -1.48 -8.09
N SER A 186 -11.79 -1.96 -6.88
CA SER A 186 -10.84 -3.04 -6.63
C SER A 186 -11.32 -3.90 -5.48
N GLN A 187 -11.10 -5.21 -5.55
CA GLN A 187 -11.34 -6.14 -4.45
C GLN A 187 -10.36 -7.30 -4.54
N PRO A 188 -10.01 -7.96 -3.42
CA PRO A 188 -9.14 -9.11 -3.45
C PRO A 188 -9.81 -10.29 -4.16
N THR A 189 -9.04 -11.04 -4.92
CA THR A 189 -9.50 -12.27 -5.59
C THR A 189 -9.52 -13.47 -4.66
N ILE A 190 -8.73 -13.41 -3.59
CA ILE A 190 -8.60 -14.44 -2.56
C ILE A 190 -9.70 -14.22 -1.50
N PRO A 191 -10.43 -15.26 -1.08
CA PRO A 191 -11.31 -15.17 0.08
C PRO A 191 -10.56 -14.80 1.36
N PHE A 192 -11.20 -14.04 2.24
CA PHE A 192 -10.63 -13.63 3.53
C PHE A 192 -10.13 -14.82 4.36
N ASP A 193 -10.92 -15.90 4.46
CA ASP A 193 -10.56 -17.09 5.24
C ASP A 193 -9.32 -17.80 4.68
N GLU A 194 -9.15 -17.82 3.36
CA GLU A 194 -7.97 -18.39 2.70
C GLU A 194 -6.73 -17.52 2.97
N LEU A 195 -6.89 -16.19 2.99
CA LEU A 195 -5.82 -15.28 3.39
C LEU A 195 -5.43 -15.48 4.87
N VAL A 196 -6.39 -15.66 5.77
CA VAL A 196 -6.13 -15.96 7.19
C VAL A 196 -5.36 -17.26 7.36
N ALA A 197 -5.81 -18.32 6.69
CA ALA A 197 -5.17 -19.64 6.74
C ALA A 197 -3.72 -19.60 6.22
N THR A 198 -3.45 -18.74 5.23
CA THR A 198 -2.14 -18.63 4.59
C THR A 198 -1.20 -17.63 5.27
N THR A 199 -1.75 -16.68 6.03
CA THR A 199 -0.96 -15.66 6.72
C THR A 199 -0.23 -16.27 7.92
N PRO A 200 1.11 -16.12 8.03
CA PRO A 200 1.87 -16.54 9.21
C PRO A 200 1.27 -15.97 10.50
N ARG A 201 1.24 -16.73 11.60
CA ARG A 201 0.74 -16.22 12.90
C ARG A 201 1.68 -15.23 13.60
N SER A 202 2.95 -15.21 13.19
CA SER A 202 4.00 -14.33 13.70
C SER A 202 5.17 -14.29 12.72
N ALA A 203 5.95 -13.22 12.77
CA ALA A 203 7.16 -13.08 11.97
C ALA A 203 8.31 -12.50 12.80
N THR A 204 9.49 -13.09 12.66
CA THR A 204 10.72 -12.62 13.32
C THR A 204 11.63 -11.95 12.29
N GLY A 205 12.05 -10.72 12.60
CA GLY A 205 13.05 -10.01 11.83
C GLY A 205 14.34 -9.92 12.64
N THR A 206 15.45 -10.22 11.97
CA THR A 206 16.80 -10.06 12.52
C THR A 206 17.55 -9.03 11.69
N VAL A 207 18.21 -8.09 12.36
CA VAL A 207 19.03 -7.07 11.72
C VAL A 207 20.46 -7.15 12.23
N ASN A 208 21.41 -7.01 11.32
CA ASN A 208 22.84 -7.02 11.62
C ASN A 208 23.43 -5.74 11.05
N LEU A 209 23.80 -4.79 11.92
CA LEU A 209 24.48 -3.56 11.52
C LEU A 209 25.97 -3.72 11.83
N ASP A 210 26.83 -3.41 10.86
CA ASP A 210 28.28 -3.47 11.07
C ASP A 210 28.68 -2.59 12.29
N GLY A 211 29.43 -3.19 13.23
CA GLY A 211 29.84 -2.54 14.47
C GLY A 211 28.88 -2.73 15.66
N ALA A 212 27.66 -3.23 15.44
CA ALA A 212 26.69 -3.51 16.50
C ALA A 212 26.45 -5.01 16.68
N GLU A 213 25.96 -5.39 17.86
CA GLU A 213 25.44 -6.74 18.09
C GLU A 213 24.14 -6.98 17.30
N PRO A 214 23.88 -8.21 16.80
CA PRO A 214 22.64 -8.51 16.10
C PRO A 214 21.41 -8.26 16.97
N ALA A 215 20.38 -7.65 16.38
CA ALA A 215 19.10 -7.43 17.05
C ALA A 215 18.01 -8.28 16.39
N GLU A 216 17.13 -8.84 17.23
CA GLU A 216 16.00 -9.67 16.80
C GLU A 216 14.72 -9.21 17.48
N ARG A 217 13.61 -9.12 16.72
CA ARG A 217 12.28 -8.83 17.25
C ARG A 217 11.22 -9.69 16.56
N THR A 218 10.27 -10.21 17.33
CA THR A 218 9.10 -10.95 16.82
C THR A 218 7.86 -10.06 16.84
N SER A 219 7.18 -10.00 15.70
CA SER A 219 5.89 -9.31 15.54
C SER A 219 4.76 -10.32 15.39
N GLU A 220 3.63 -10.05 16.02
CA GLU A 220 2.39 -10.75 15.70
C GLU A 220 1.86 -10.28 14.34
N VAL A 221 1.19 -11.19 13.63
CA VAL A 221 0.67 -10.94 12.29
C VAL A 221 -0.83 -11.21 12.30
N TRP A 222 -1.58 -10.23 11.81
CA TRP A 222 -3.04 -10.20 11.79
C TRP A 222 -3.53 -9.92 10.37
N VAL A 223 -4.74 -10.35 10.08
CA VAL A 223 -5.48 -10.04 8.86
C VAL A 223 -6.67 -9.15 9.22
N ASP A 224 -6.90 -8.12 8.43
CA ASP A 224 -7.96 -7.13 8.64
C ASP A 224 -8.68 -6.90 7.31
N ASP A 225 -10.01 -6.86 7.32
CA ASP A 225 -10.81 -6.55 6.14
C ASP A 225 -11.10 -5.05 6.12
N TRP A 226 -10.81 -4.39 5.01
CA TRP A 226 -10.93 -2.93 4.93
C TRP A 226 -11.60 -2.49 3.64
N VAL A 227 -12.73 -1.78 3.77
CA VAL A 227 -13.36 -1.03 2.68
C VAL A 227 -12.93 0.44 2.69
N ILE A 228 -12.34 0.92 1.60
CA ILE A 228 -11.94 2.32 1.41
C ILE A 228 -12.77 2.93 0.27
N GLN A 229 -13.27 4.15 0.45
CA GLN A 229 -13.95 4.91 -0.60
C GLN A 229 -13.03 5.99 -1.15
N GLU A 230 -12.91 6.09 -2.48
CA GLU A 230 -12.19 7.17 -3.14
C GLU A 230 -12.81 8.53 -2.77
N GLU A 231 -11.96 9.48 -2.38
CA GLU A 231 -12.33 10.89 -2.17
C GLU A 231 -12.61 11.59 -3.49
#